data_AF-A0A8B6GHY5-F1
#
_entry.id   AF-A0A8B6GHY5-F1
#
_cell.length_a   1.000
_cell.length_b   1.000
_cell.length_c   1.000
_cell.angle_alpha   90.00
_cell.angle_beta   90.00
_cell.angle_gamma   90.00
#
_symmetry.space_group_name_H-M   'P 1'
#
loop_
_entity.id
_entity.type
_entity.pdbx_description
1 polymer ?
#
loop_
_entity_poly.entity_id
_entity_poly.type
_entity_poly.pdbx_seq_one_letter_code
_entity_poly.pdbx_strand_id
1 'polypeptide(L)'
;MWRCILFSDQISNFDVTMWNFPIEPFTLYVNDVKKIVQSSILYIASCSLDTHSDLDILNTELLHNTWCHHFSLKQLYAYYISRKCSRQAQRLPLDGALINNKYQYKQYKSCLSTLLTNVYHDAVSGWLMLASLFYKTKQYRKALHIIRYSISKCTSDKLFFGLTLSDVHYQSLTLLSLKKKSISYFLKLIFVDFTRFNMNSTLTPEELVMEGWKGQYHIPSTAYAFFLSVLCHYHLNNVRQCQDSIQDLKLVIAERYLMSGVRFTAEAYTLLGIALQLFGDIESARKAFLQSLDISPDESRNSAAKRLL
;
A
#
# COMPACT_ATOMS: atom_id res chain seq x y z
N MET A 1 5.48 27.72 -19.04
CA MET A 1 5.63 28.51 -17.80
C MET A 1 5.28 27.60 -16.62
N TRP A 2 6.29 26.94 -16.05
CA TRP A 2 6.13 25.99 -14.94
C TRP A 2 6.40 26.73 -13.64
N ARG A 3 5.40 26.88 -12.77
CA ARG A 3 5.57 27.47 -11.44
C ARG A 3 6.02 26.38 -10.47
N CYS A 4 7.27 26.45 -10.04
CA CYS A 4 7.77 25.73 -8.87
C CYS A 4 7.11 26.32 -7.62
N ILE A 5 6.47 25.47 -6.82
CA ILE A 5 6.01 25.81 -5.47
C ILE A 5 7.18 25.53 -4.53
N LEU A 6 7.81 26.58 -4.03
CA LEU A 6 8.81 26.54 -2.97
C LEU A 6 8.09 26.44 -1.63
N PHE A 7 8.45 25.46 -0.80
CA PHE A 7 8.12 25.43 0.62
C PHE A 7 9.41 25.54 1.44
N SER A 8 9.53 26.63 2.21
CA SER A 8 10.48 26.85 3.31
C SER A 8 9.93 26.14 4.57
N ASP A 9 10.66 25.74 5.60
CA ASP A 9 12.07 25.82 5.97
C ASP A 9 12.46 24.45 6.58
N GLN A 10 13.72 24.04 6.42
CA GLN A 10 14.33 22.71 6.70
C GLN A 10 14.26 21.65 5.59
N ILE A 11 13.52 21.88 4.50
CA ILE A 11 13.55 21.01 3.30
C ILE A 11 14.71 21.37 2.34
N SER A 12 15.31 22.56 2.48
CA SER A 12 16.31 23.10 1.55
C SER A 12 17.66 22.34 1.51
N ASN A 13 17.93 21.44 2.46
CA ASN A 13 19.14 20.60 2.43
C ASN A 13 18.88 19.17 1.94
N PHE A 14 17.64 18.82 1.57
CA PHE A 14 17.41 17.71 0.66
C PHE A 14 17.64 18.22 -0.75
N ASP A 15 18.88 18.06 -1.19
CA ASP A 15 19.42 18.48 -2.48
C ASP A 15 18.38 18.35 -3.61
N VAL A 16 17.86 19.49 -4.06
CA VAL A 16 16.94 19.61 -5.21
C VAL A 16 17.57 19.01 -6.49
N THR A 17 18.90 18.83 -6.49
CA THR A 17 19.66 18.16 -7.56
C THR A 17 19.29 16.69 -7.76
N MET A 18 18.70 16.01 -6.77
CA MET A 18 18.24 14.61 -6.93
C MET A 18 17.01 14.45 -7.84
N TRP A 19 16.37 15.55 -8.24
CA TRP A 19 15.08 15.53 -8.97
C TRP A 19 15.24 15.79 -10.48
N ASN A 20 16.47 15.93 -10.99
CA ASN A 20 16.77 16.15 -12.40
C ASN A 20 17.18 14.85 -13.12
N PHE A 21 16.32 13.83 -13.13
CA PHE A 21 16.50 12.70 -14.03
C PHE A 21 15.68 12.90 -15.31
N PRO A 22 16.31 13.02 -16.49
CA PRO A 22 15.59 12.90 -17.74
C PRO A 22 15.09 11.46 -17.86
N ILE A 23 13.79 11.26 -17.70
CA ILE A 23 13.17 9.97 -18.00
C ILE A 23 13.12 9.88 -19.52
N GLU A 24 13.98 9.05 -20.11
CA GLU A 24 13.85 8.68 -21.52
C GLU A 24 12.47 8.05 -21.75
N PRO A 25 11.76 8.43 -22.83
CA PRO A 25 10.45 7.87 -23.12
C PRO A 25 10.58 6.39 -23.45
N PHE A 26 10.22 5.51 -22.51
CA PHE A 26 10.07 4.09 -22.77
C PHE A 26 9.00 3.89 -23.85
N THR A 27 9.38 3.32 -24.99
CA THR A 27 8.43 2.79 -25.97
C THR A 27 7.73 1.59 -25.36
N LEU A 28 6.49 1.78 -24.94
CA LEU A 28 5.66 0.70 -24.43
C LEU A 28 4.94 0.01 -25.56
N TYR A 29 5.06 -1.31 -25.60
CA TYR A 29 4.18 -2.13 -26.43
C TYR A 29 2.80 -2.15 -25.78
N VAL A 30 1.77 -1.72 -26.52
CA VAL A 30 0.35 -1.77 -26.12
C VAL A 30 -0.04 -3.14 -25.54
N ASN A 31 0.61 -4.20 -26.01
CA ASN A 31 0.44 -5.57 -25.55
C ASN A 31 0.83 -5.80 -24.07
N ASP A 32 1.84 -5.10 -23.55
CA ASP A 32 2.28 -5.24 -22.15
C ASP A 32 1.28 -4.57 -21.20
N VAL A 33 0.77 -3.40 -21.59
CA VAL A 33 -0.30 -2.71 -20.85
C VAL A 33 -1.54 -3.60 -20.82
N LYS A 34 -1.95 -4.16 -21.98
CA LYS A 34 -3.11 -5.05 -22.09
C LYS A 34 -3.00 -6.30 -21.20
N LYS A 35 -1.84 -6.97 -21.16
CA LYS A 35 -1.63 -8.13 -20.28
C LYS A 35 -1.77 -7.78 -18.80
N ILE A 36 -1.32 -6.61 -18.39
CA ILE A 36 -1.35 -6.19 -16.98
C ILE A 36 -2.75 -5.77 -16.58
N VAL A 37 -3.46 -5.08 -17.47
CA VAL A 37 -4.89 -4.81 -17.36
C VAL A 37 -5.65 -6.10 -17.13
N GLN A 38 -5.47 -7.08 -18.03
CA GLN A 38 -6.11 -8.39 -17.93
C GLN A 38 -5.76 -9.11 -16.63
N SER A 39 -4.48 -9.17 -16.23
CA SER A 39 -4.06 -9.83 -14.98
C SER A 39 -4.64 -9.14 -13.73
N SER A 40 -4.82 -7.83 -13.77
CA SER A 40 -5.37 -7.05 -12.66
C SER A 40 -6.88 -7.23 -12.57
N ILE A 41 -7.56 -7.25 -13.72
CA ILE A 41 -8.99 -7.56 -13.84
C ILE A 41 -9.27 -8.99 -13.34
N LEU A 42 -8.50 -9.97 -13.81
CA LEU A 42 -8.65 -11.37 -13.40
C LEU A 42 -8.42 -11.54 -11.89
N TYR A 43 -7.43 -10.84 -11.34
CA TYR A 43 -7.18 -10.83 -9.90
C TYR A 43 -8.34 -10.22 -9.10
N ILE A 44 -8.93 -9.13 -9.59
CA ILE A 44 -10.12 -8.54 -8.95
C ILE A 44 -11.30 -9.49 -9.03
N ALA A 45 -11.54 -10.09 -10.20
CA ALA A 45 -12.61 -11.06 -10.40
C ALA A 45 -12.44 -12.25 -9.44
N SER A 46 -11.22 -12.78 -9.29
CA SER A 46 -10.94 -13.88 -8.35
C SER A 46 -11.00 -13.47 -6.88
N CYS A 47 -10.82 -12.18 -6.56
CA CYS A 47 -10.90 -11.70 -5.18
C CYS A 47 -12.33 -11.33 -4.75
N SER A 48 -13.20 -11.04 -5.70
CA SER A 48 -14.56 -10.52 -5.45
C SER A 48 -15.65 -11.59 -5.61
N LEU A 49 -15.34 -12.72 -6.25
CA LEU A 49 -16.30 -13.76 -6.59
C LEU A 49 -15.81 -15.08 -6.01
N ASP A 50 -16.43 -15.52 -4.92
CA ASP A 50 -16.14 -16.81 -4.27
C ASP A 50 -16.75 -18.00 -5.05
N THR A 51 -17.62 -17.71 -6.04
CA THR A 51 -18.29 -18.69 -6.91
C THR A 51 -17.94 -18.47 -8.38
N HIS A 52 -17.41 -19.51 -9.04
CA HIS A 52 -17.02 -19.49 -10.46
C HIS A 52 -18.18 -19.12 -11.41
N SER A 53 -19.44 -19.26 -10.99
CA SER A 53 -20.63 -18.92 -11.78
C SER A 53 -20.84 -17.41 -12.01
N ASP A 54 -20.30 -16.55 -11.14
CA ASP A 54 -20.46 -15.09 -11.26
C ASP A 54 -19.39 -14.43 -12.15
N LEU A 55 -18.32 -15.18 -12.45
CA LEU A 55 -17.25 -14.73 -13.35
C LEU A 55 -17.73 -14.61 -14.81
N ASP A 56 -18.72 -15.42 -15.21
CA ASP A 56 -19.33 -15.37 -16.54
C ASP A 56 -20.18 -14.10 -16.73
N ILE A 57 -20.66 -13.50 -15.64
CA ILE A 57 -21.48 -12.26 -15.66
C ILE A 57 -20.58 -11.02 -15.83
N LEU A 58 -19.36 -11.04 -15.29
CA LEU A 58 -18.37 -9.98 -15.47
C LEU A 58 -17.57 -10.23 -16.74
N ASN A 59 -18.24 -10.02 -17.88
CA ASN A 59 -17.64 -10.09 -19.21
C ASN A 59 -16.30 -9.35 -19.23
N THR A 60 -15.18 -10.07 -19.37
CA THR A 60 -13.81 -9.51 -19.32
C THR A 60 -13.62 -8.38 -20.33
N GLU A 61 -14.40 -8.39 -21.41
CA GLU A 61 -14.48 -7.35 -22.42
C GLU A 61 -15.16 -6.07 -21.89
N LEU A 62 -16.21 -6.19 -21.07
CA LEU A 62 -16.89 -5.06 -20.42
C LEU A 62 -15.97 -4.37 -19.41
N LEU A 63 -15.24 -5.15 -18.58
CA LEU A 63 -14.26 -4.64 -17.64
C LEU A 63 -13.08 -3.99 -18.38
N HIS A 64 -12.56 -4.62 -19.44
CA HIS A 64 -11.52 -4.04 -20.28
C HIS A 64 -11.97 -2.71 -20.90
N ASN A 65 -13.18 -2.66 -21.46
CA ASN A 65 -13.73 -1.45 -22.08
C ASN A 65 -13.97 -0.34 -21.05
N THR A 66 -14.55 -0.65 -19.88
CA THR A 66 -14.71 0.34 -18.81
C THR A 66 -13.35 0.84 -18.28
N TRP A 67 -12.34 -0.02 -18.17
CA TRP A 67 -10.99 0.38 -17.76
C TRP A 67 -10.32 1.30 -18.77
N CYS A 68 -10.35 0.94 -20.06
CA CYS A 68 -9.77 1.75 -21.13
C CYS A 68 -10.48 3.09 -21.31
N HIS A 69 -11.78 3.18 -21.00
CA HIS A 69 -12.54 4.43 -21.08
C HIS A 69 -12.40 5.32 -19.85
N HIS A 70 -12.02 4.79 -18.69
CA HIS A 70 -11.99 5.55 -17.43
C HIS A 70 -10.60 5.96 -16.96
N PHE A 71 -9.56 5.24 -17.35
CA PHE A 71 -8.19 5.64 -17.06
C PHE A 71 -7.54 6.21 -18.30
N SER A 72 -6.95 7.39 -18.16
CA SER A 72 -6.07 7.90 -19.20
C SER A 72 -4.90 6.92 -19.41
N LEU A 73 -4.42 6.80 -20.66
CA LEU A 73 -3.23 5.99 -20.96
C LEU A 73 -2.05 6.34 -20.03
N LYS A 74 -1.94 7.62 -19.64
CA LYS A 74 -0.95 8.13 -18.68
C LYS A 74 -1.10 7.51 -17.29
N GLN A 75 -2.32 7.31 -16.80
CA GLN A 75 -2.58 6.68 -15.49
C GLN A 75 -2.29 5.17 -15.53
N LEU A 76 -2.68 4.48 -16.59
CA LEU A 76 -2.35 3.06 -16.77
C LEU A 76 -0.84 2.85 -16.88
N TYR A 77 -0.16 3.75 -17.59
CA TYR A 77 1.30 3.75 -17.68
C TYR A 77 1.96 3.98 -16.32
N ALA A 78 1.51 5.01 -15.60
CA ALA A 78 1.98 5.32 -14.26
C ALA A 78 1.82 4.12 -13.31
N TYR A 79 0.64 3.49 -13.31
CA TYR A 79 0.38 2.26 -12.55
C TYR A 79 1.30 1.09 -12.95
N TYR A 80 1.53 0.89 -14.24
CA TYR A 80 2.44 -0.15 -14.73
C TYR A 80 3.87 0.07 -14.25
N ILE A 81 4.41 1.27 -14.47
CA ILE A 81 5.76 1.64 -14.06
C ILE A 81 5.88 1.48 -12.55
N SER A 82 4.91 2.00 -11.79
CA SER A 82 4.83 1.83 -10.34
C SER A 82 4.96 0.36 -9.94
N ARG A 83 4.13 -0.53 -10.50
CA ARG A 83 4.12 -1.95 -10.15
C ARG A 83 5.42 -2.66 -10.52
N LYS A 84 6.03 -2.30 -11.66
CA LYS A 84 7.32 -2.85 -12.09
C LYS A 84 8.44 -2.40 -11.16
N CYS A 85 8.48 -1.11 -10.85
CA CYS A 85 9.41 -0.50 -9.91
C CYS A 85 9.29 -1.14 -8.51
N SER A 86 8.07 -1.32 -8.02
CA SER A 86 7.80 -2.00 -6.75
C SER A 86 8.39 -3.42 -6.72
N ARG A 87 8.11 -4.23 -7.74
CA ARG A 87 8.63 -5.61 -7.82
C ARG A 87 10.15 -5.66 -7.88
N GLN A 88 10.78 -4.74 -8.59
CA GLN A 88 12.23 -4.65 -8.65
C GLN A 88 12.81 -4.25 -7.30
N ALA A 89 12.27 -3.20 -6.67
CA ALA A 89 12.71 -2.71 -5.37
C ALA A 89 12.61 -3.80 -4.28
N GLN A 90 11.54 -4.60 -4.30
CA GLN A 90 11.33 -5.69 -3.34
C GLN A 90 12.32 -6.85 -3.46
N ARG A 91 12.97 -7.03 -4.62
CA ARG A 91 13.93 -8.13 -4.86
C ARG A 91 15.37 -7.76 -4.56
N LEU A 92 15.66 -6.50 -4.25
CA LEU A 92 17.02 -6.04 -4.04
C LEU A 92 17.50 -6.47 -2.65
N PRO A 93 18.66 -7.14 -2.52
CA PRO A 93 19.18 -7.56 -1.23
C PRO A 93 19.60 -6.32 -0.42
N LEU A 94 18.71 -5.88 0.47
CA LEU A 94 18.97 -4.81 1.42
C LEU A 94 19.19 -5.46 2.78
N ASP A 95 20.41 -5.95 3.01
CA ASP A 95 20.81 -6.27 4.37
C ASP A 95 20.94 -4.95 5.13
N GLY A 96 20.15 -4.79 6.19
CA GLY A 96 20.19 -3.61 7.06
C GLY A 96 21.53 -3.40 7.79
N ALA A 97 22.48 -4.33 7.62
CA ALA A 97 23.87 -4.14 8.01
C ALA A 97 24.50 -3.11 7.07
N LEU A 98 24.95 -2.01 7.69
CA LEU A 98 25.67 -0.86 7.11
C LEU A 98 26.14 -1.08 5.67
N ILE A 99 25.70 -0.20 4.77
CA ILE A 99 26.12 -0.13 3.36
C ILE A 99 27.64 0.13 3.30
N ASN A 100 28.43 -0.92 3.54
CA ASN A 100 29.87 -0.85 3.73
C ASN A 100 30.62 -1.23 2.46
N ASN A 101 29.92 -1.83 1.49
CA ASN A 101 30.48 -2.17 0.19
C ASN A 101 29.88 -1.29 -0.92
N LYS A 102 30.75 -0.82 -1.83
CA LYS A 102 30.41 -0.13 -3.08
C LYS A 102 29.28 -0.81 -3.87
N TYR A 103 29.23 -2.14 -3.84
CA TYR A 103 28.17 -2.92 -4.49
C TYR A 103 26.78 -2.70 -3.85
N GLN A 104 26.68 -2.81 -2.53
CA GLN A 104 25.42 -2.56 -1.80
C GLN A 104 24.96 -1.11 -1.98
N TYR A 105 25.90 -0.15 -1.99
CA TYR A 105 25.57 1.25 -2.25
C TYR A 105 24.98 1.48 -3.64
N LYS A 106 25.54 0.81 -4.66
CA LYS A 106 25.01 0.85 -6.02
C LYS A 106 23.60 0.27 -6.10
N GLN A 107 23.35 -0.84 -5.41
CA GLN A 107 22.01 -1.45 -5.33
C GLN A 107 21.02 -0.55 -4.59
N TYR A 108 21.41 0.03 -3.46
CA TYR A 108 20.59 1.00 -2.72
C TYR A 108 20.23 2.20 -3.59
N LYS A 109 21.21 2.82 -4.28
CA LYS A 109 20.95 3.93 -5.21
C LYS A 109 20.00 3.54 -6.34
N SER A 110 20.17 2.33 -6.89
CA SER A 110 19.25 1.80 -7.91
C SER A 110 17.84 1.64 -7.37
N CYS A 111 17.69 1.06 -6.17
CA CYS A 111 16.40 0.90 -5.48
C CYS A 111 15.72 2.24 -5.26
N LEU A 112 16.46 3.19 -4.68
CA LEU A 112 15.98 4.52 -4.36
C LEU A 112 15.53 5.26 -5.62
N SER A 113 16.33 5.22 -6.70
CA SER A 113 15.97 5.81 -7.99
C SER A 113 14.68 5.20 -8.54
N THR A 114 14.56 3.87 -8.51
CA THR A 114 13.38 3.13 -8.97
C THR A 114 12.13 3.48 -8.14
N LEU A 115 12.26 3.60 -6.82
CA LEU A 115 11.16 3.99 -5.93
C LEU A 115 10.78 5.47 -6.07
N LEU A 116 11.73 6.36 -6.33
CA LEU A 116 11.44 7.76 -6.63
C LEU A 116 10.64 7.89 -7.93
N THR A 117 11.01 7.14 -8.98
CA THR A 117 10.19 7.07 -10.21
C THR A 117 8.78 6.54 -9.91
N ASN A 118 8.65 5.56 -9.02
CA ASN A 118 7.35 5.05 -8.59
C ASN A 118 6.51 6.13 -7.89
N VAL A 119 7.11 6.87 -6.96
CA VAL A 119 6.47 7.96 -6.20
C VAL A 119 5.88 9.05 -7.11
N TYR A 120 6.48 9.34 -8.25
CA TYR A 120 5.91 10.28 -9.23
C TYR A 120 4.62 9.79 -9.88
N HIS A 121 4.39 8.48 -9.88
CA HIS A 121 3.37 7.80 -10.66
C HIS A 121 2.29 7.15 -9.80
N ASP A 122 2.58 6.92 -8.52
CA ASP A 122 1.68 6.27 -7.57
C ASP A 122 1.40 7.18 -6.37
N ALA A 123 0.13 7.26 -5.99
CA ALA A 123 -0.35 8.22 -5.02
C ALA A 123 0.09 7.90 -3.59
N VAL A 124 0.11 6.62 -3.19
CA VAL A 124 0.33 6.22 -1.79
C VAL A 124 1.27 5.03 -1.65
N SER A 125 1.06 3.95 -2.42
CA SER A 125 1.84 2.72 -2.20
C SER A 125 3.32 2.93 -2.50
N GLY A 126 3.66 3.71 -3.54
CA GLY A 126 5.03 4.13 -3.84
C GLY A 126 5.70 4.90 -2.70
N TRP A 127 4.98 5.84 -2.06
CA TRP A 127 5.49 6.56 -0.90
C TRP A 127 5.72 5.64 0.30
N LEU A 128 4.80 4.70 0.55
CA LEU A 128 4.94 3.74 1.64
C LEU A 128 6.07 2.74 1.40
N MET A 129 6.32 2.36 0.15
CA MET A 129 7.50 1.56 -0.21
C MET A 129 8.80 2.33 0.00
N LEU A 130 8.81 3.62 -0.34
CA LEU A 130 9.94 4.49 -0.05
C LEU A 130 10.15 4.66 1.47
N ALA A 131 9.08 4.85 2.24
CA ALA A 131 9.15 4.86 3.69
C ALA A 131 9.69 3.54 4.26
N SER A 132 9.27 2.40 3.69
CA SER A 132 9.75 1.07 4.09
C SER A 132 11.24 0.88 3.81
N LEU A 133 11.75 1.44 2.70
CA LEU A 133 13.19 1.49 2.41
C LEU A 133 13.93 2.30 3.49
N PHE A 134 13.42 3.47 3.86
CA PHE A 134 14.04 4.29 4.92
C PHE A 134 13.97 3.62 6.28
N TYR A 135 12.87 2.92 6.58
CA TYR A 135 12.73 2.10 7.77
C TYR A 135 13.81 1.01 7.82
N LYS A 136 13.96 0.23 6.74
CA LYS A 136 14.96 -0.85 6.65
C LYS A 136 16.40 -0.38 6.76
N THR A 137 16.67 0.84 6.28
CA THR A 137 17.99 1.47 6.43
C THR A 137 18.16 2.24 7.75
N LYS A 138 17.27 2.01 8.73
CA LYS A 138 17.29 2.62 10.07
C LYS A 138 17.21 4.16 10.07
N GLN A 139 16.71 4.75 8.99
CA GLN A 139 16.49 6.19 8.85
C GLN A 139 15.07 6.57 9.30
N TYR A 140 14.70 6.19 10.52
CA TYR A 140 13.33 6.25 11.03
C TYR A 140 12.70 7.65 10.96
N ARG A 141 13.47 8.73 11.20
CA ARG A 141 12.98 10.11 11.09
C ARG A 141 12.57 10.47 9.66
N LYS A 142 13.32 10.02 8.65
CA LYS A 142 12.98 10.24 7.23
C LYS A 142 11.77 9.41 6.83
N ALA A 143 11.71 8.16 7.30
CA ALA A 143 10.53 7.31 7.11
C ALA A 143 9.27 7.99 7.67
N LEU A 144 9.30 8.49 8.91
CA LEU A 144 8.19 9.23 9.53
C LEU A 144 7.77 10.46 8.73
N HIS A 145 8.71 11.22 8.18
CA HIS A 145 8.39 12.37 7.35
C HIS A 145 7.61 11.96 6.09
N ILE A 146 8.06 10.90 5.41
CA ILE A 146 7.40 10.36 4.22
C ILE A 146 6.04 9.75 4.57
N ILE A 147 5.93 9.05 5.70
CA ILE A 147 4.67 8.50 6.20
C ILE A 147 3.67 9.62 6.43
N ARG A 148 4.03 10.68 7.16
CA ARG A 148 3.16 11.84 7.39
C ARG A 148 2.76 12.52 6.08
N TYR A 149 3.70 12.68 5.15
CA TYR A 149 3.40 13.19 3.82
C TYR A 149 2.37 12.30 3.12
N SER A 150 2.59 10.99 3.09
CA SER A 150 1.68 10.03 2.47
C SER A 150 0.29 10.08 3.10
N ILE A 151 0.19 10.10 4.44
CA ILE A 151 -1.08 10.23 5.18
C ILE A 151 -1.75 11.56 4.85
N SER A 152 -1.03 12.68 4.80
CA SER A 152 -1.61 13.98 4.43
C SER A 152 -2.17 14.00 3.00
N LYS A 153 -1.55 13.25 2.08
CA LYS A 153 -2.08 13.00 0.74
C LYS A 153 -3.24 12.03 0.77
N CYS A 154 -3.30 11.17 1.79
CA CYS A 154 -4.40 10.26 2.04
C CYS A 154 -5.66 10.89 2.64
N THR A 155 -5.53 12.01 3.35
CA THR A 155 -6.58 12.54 4.24
C THR A 155 -7.35 13.75 3.71
N SER A 156 -7.03 14.27 2.53
CA SER A 156 -7.94 15.20 1.84
C SER A 156 -8.88 14.42 0.92
N ASP A 157 -10.02 14.99 0.55
CA ASP A 157 -11.06 14.53 -0.42
C ASP A 157 -10.55 14.14 -1.84
N LYS A 158 -9.28 13.76 -1.96
CA LYS A 158 -8.48 13.53 -3.16
C LYS A 158 -7.98 12.10 -3.31
N LEU A 159 -8.05 11.24 -2.28
CA LEU A 159 -7.84 9.78 -2.50
C LEU A 159 -9.06 9.09 -3.05
N PHE A 160 -10.23 9.51 -2.61
CA PHE A 160 -11.38 9.43 -3.48
C PHE A 160 -11.24 10.59 -4.45
N PHE A 161 -11.41 10.36 -5.74
CA PHE A 161 -11.39 11.41 -6.75
C PHE A 161 -12.53 12.43 -6.52
N GLY A 162 -12.50 13.26 -5.46
CA GLY A 162 -13.51 14.24 -5.10
C GLY A 162 -14.77 13.68 -4.41
N LEU A 163 -14.69 12.62 -3.61
CA LEU A 163 -15.87 12.09 -2.90
C LEU A 163 -15.68 12.10 -1.38
N THR A 164 -16.71 12.58 -0.69
CA THR A 164 -16.82 12.54 0.77
C THR A 164 -17.19 11.12 1.24
N LEU A 165 -16.93 10.78 2.51
CA LEU A 165 -17.28 9.47 3.08
C LEU A 165 -18.79 9.15 2.94
N SER A 166 -19.64 10.18 3.00
CA SER A 166 -21.08 10.10 2.73
C SER A 166 -21.40 9.72 1.28
N ASP A 167 -20.61 10.17 0.31
CA ASP A 167 -20.78 9.78 -1.08
C ASP A 167 -20.42 8.31 -1.30
N VAL A 168 -19.41 7.79 -0.60
CA VAL A 168 -19.03 6.37 -0.66
C VAL A 168 -20.16 5.49 -0.12
N HIS A 169 -20.80 5.90 0.99
CA HIS A 169 -21.91 5.15 1.56
C HIS A 169 -23.16 5.20 0.65
N TYR A 170 -23.54 6.37 0.15
CA TYR A 170 -24.66 6.52 -0.80
C TYR A 170 -24.39 5.81 -2.14
N GLN A 171 -23.13 5.76 -2.57
CA GLN A 171 -22.73 5.11 -3.82
C GLN A 171 -22.54 3.60 -3.70
N SER A 172 -22.22 3.07 -2.51
CA SER A 172 -22.20 1.62 -2.25
C SER A 172 -23.59 1.00 -2.42
N LEU A 173 -24.65 1.73 -2.07
CA LEU A 173 -26.04 1.33 -2.30
C LEU A 173 -26.45 1.44 -3.79
N THR A 174 -25.89 2.39 -4.54
CA THR A 174 -26.10 2.48 -6.00
C THR A 174 -25.13 1.62 -6.83
N LEU A 175 -24.08 1.06 -6.21
CA LEU A 175 -23.16 0.09 -6.81
C LEU A 175 -23.86 -1.22 -7.15
N LEU A 176 -24.85 -1.61 -6.35
CA LEU A 176 -25.77 -2.71 -6.64
C LEU A 176 -26.61 -2.49 -7.91
N SER A 177 -26.72 -1.24 -8.40
CA SER A 177 -27.49 -0.91 -9.60
C SER A 177 -26.69 -1.07 -10.92
N LEU A 178 -25.44 -1.55 -10.90
CA LEU A 178 -24.57 -1.80 -12.07
C LEU A 178 -24.57 -0.68 -13.14
N LYS A 179 -24.81 0.58 -12.75
CA LYS A 179 -24.68 1.71 -13.67
C LYS A 179 -23.19 1.95 -13.93
N LYS A 180 -22.79 2.11 -15.20
CA LYS A 180 -21.38 2.28 -15.65
C LYS A 180 -20.51 3.21 -14.80
N LYS A 181 -21.09 4.27 -14.20
CA LYS A 181 -20.37 5.19 -13.30
C LYS A 181 -19.88 4.52 -12.01
N SER A 182 -20.63 3.57 -11.44
CA SER A 182 -20.33 2.94 -10.16
C SER A 182 -19.11 1.99 -10.26
N ILE A 183 -18.96 1.28 -11.38
CA ILE A 183 -17.80 0.40 -11.65
C ILE A 183 -16.47 1.18 -11.64
N SER A 184 -16.45 2.41 -12.19
CA SER A 184 -15.25 3.27 -12.15
C SER A 184 -14.79 3.53 -10.71
N TYR A 185 -15.74 3.79 -9.79
CA TYR A 185 -15.44 4.06 -8.39
C TYR A 185 -14.98 2.82 -7.64
N PHE A 186 -15.62 1.68 -7.88
CA PHE A 186 -15.20 0.40 -7.30
C PHE A 186 -13.77 0.04 -7.70
N LEU A 187 -13.44 0.19 -8.99
CA LEU A 187 -12.07 -0.07 -9.45
C LEU A 187 -11.08 0.92 -8.81
N LYS A 188 -11.43 2.20 -8.68
CA LYS A 188 -10.57 3.19 -8.00
C LYS A 188 -10.31 2.82 -6.52
N LEU A 189 -11.34 2.40 -5.80
CA LEU A 189 -11.23 1.88 -4.43
C LEU A 189 -10.28 0.68 -4.34
N ILE A 190 -10.40 -0.27 -5.27
CA ILE A 190 -9.57 -1.49 -5.25
C ILE A 190 -8.12 -1.20 -5.65
N PHE A 191 -7.87 -0.24 -6.53
CA PHE A 191 -6.53 -0.02 -7.06
C PHE A 191 -5.66 0.93 -6.23
N VAL A 192 -6.25 1.85 -5.46
CA VAL A 192 -5.51 2.91 -4.78
C VAL A 192 -5.12 2.52 -3.35
N ASP A 193 -5.85 1.60 -2.71
CA ASP A 193 -5.76 1.45 -1.26
C ASP A 193 -4.91 0.27 -0.75
N PHE A 194 -4.15 -0.44 -1.59
CA PHE A 194 -3.35 -1.57 -1.11
C PHE A 194 -1.88 -1.48 -1.47
N THR A 195 -1.04 -1.70 -0.45
CA THR A 195 0.38 -1.95 -0.62
C THR A 195 0.59 -3.46 -0.72
N ARG A 196 1.17 -3.89 -1.85
CA ARG A 196 1.46 -5.30 -2.09
C ARG A 196 2.89 -5.61 -1.73
N PHE A 197 3.08 -6.67 -0.99
CA PHE A 197 4.41 -7.18 -0.68
C PHE A 197 4.53 -8.64 -1.06
N ASN A 198 5.72 -9.01 -1.52
CA ASN A 198 6.10 -10.41 -1.66
C ASN A 198 6.69 -10.90 -0.34
N MET A 199 6.46 -12.17 0.01
CA MET A 199 7.05 -12.83 1.19
C MET A 199 8.57 -12.64 1.29
N ASN A 200 9.27 -12.76 0.16
CA ASN A 200 10.72 -12.62 0.10
C ASN A 200 11.17 -11.16 -0.12
N SER A 201 10.31 -10.20 0.17
CA SER A 201 10.66 -8.81 -0.03
C SER A 201 11.57 -8.31 1.08
N THR A 202 12.69 -7.75 0.68
CA THR A 202 13.64 -7.09 1.59
C THR A 202 13.12 -5.79 2.17
N LEU A 203 12.07 -5.21 1.57
CA LEU A 203 11.41 -4.00 2.04
C LEU A 203 10.39 -4.27 3.14
N THR A 204 10.03 -5.52 3.37
CA THR A 204 9.06 -5.90 4.41
C THR A 204 9.70 -5.71 5.79
N PRO A 205 9.10 -4.90 6.69
CA PRO A 205 9.55 -4.80 8.08
C PRO A 205 9.75 -6.17 8.71
N GLU A 206 10.81 -6.37 9.49
CA GLU A 206 11.09 -7.66 10.14
C GLU A 206 9.94 -8.12 11.03
N GLU A 207 9.29 -7.17 11.70
CA GLU A 207 8.15 -7.41 12.57
C GLU A 207 6.92 -7.94 11.82
N LEU A 208 6.88 -7.75 10.49
CA LEU A 208 5.85 -8.23 9.58
C LEU A 208 6.25 -9.54 8.88
N VAL A 209 7.49 -10.01 9.04
CA VAL A 209 7.91 -11.33 8.55
C VAL A 209 7.25 -12.37 9.47
N MET A 210 6.01 -12.73 9.12
CA MET A 210 5.24 -13.71 9.86
C MET A 210 5.63 -15.11 9.42
N GLU A 211 5.92 -15.99 10.37
CA GLU A 211 6.07 -17.40 10.09
C GLU A 211 4.78 -17.93 9.44
N GLY A 212 4.89 -18.58 8.28
CA GLY A 212 3.74 -19.26 7.63
C GLY A 212 2.95 -18.50 6.58
N TRP A 213 3.23 -17.22 6.33
CA TRP A 213 2.59 -16.52 5.21
C TRP A 213 3.07 -17.06 3.86
N LYS A 214 2.20 -17.75 3.11
CA LYS A 214 2.50 -18.20 1.75
C LYS A 214 1.88 -17.24 0.73
N GLY A 215 2.73 -16.50 0.01
CA GLY A 215 2.32 -15.75 -1.18
C GLY A 215 2.48 -14.22 -1.11
N GLN A 216 1.62 -13.52 -1.84
CA GLN A 216 1.54 -12.05 -1.84
C GLN A 216 0.47 -11.60 -0.84
N TYR A 217 0.80 -10.59 -0.06
CA TYR A 217 -0.15 -10.01 0.89
C TYR A 217 -0.51 -8.59 0.48
N HIS A 218 -1.78 -8.26 0.76
CA HIS A 218 -2.45 -7.04 0.34
C HIS A 218 -2.81 -6.27 1.60
N ILE A 219 -1.94 -5.32 1.95
CA ILE A 219 -2.14 -4.55 3.17
C ILE A 219 -2.81 -3.24 2.80
N PRO A 220 -3.90 -2.86 3.47
CA PRO A 220 -4.48 -1.55 3.28
C PRO A 220 -3.44 -0.45 3.56
N SER A 221 -3.18 0.40 2.57
CA SER A 221 -2.10 1.39 2.56
C SER A 221 -2.18 2.33 3.77
N THR A 222 -3.39 2.77 4.15
CA THR A 222 -3.57 3.63 5.33
C THR A 222 -3.23 2.88 6.63
N ALA A 223 -3.72 1.66 6.82
CA ALA A 223 -3.35 0.84 7.97
C ALA A 223 -1.83 0.59 8.03
N TYR A 224 -1.22 0.30 6.87
CA TYR A 224 0.21 0.12 6.77
C TYR A 224 1.00 1.38 7.13
N ALA A 225 0.51 2.56 6.75
CA ALA A 225 1.16 3.84 7.06
C ALA A 225 1.23 4.07 8.58
N PHE A 226 0.11 3.89 9.30
CA PHE A 226 0.09 4.02 10.75
C PHE A 226 0.90 2.93 11.44
N PHE A 227 0.81 1.68 10.97
CA PHE A 227 1.66 0.60 11.47
C PHE A 227 3.16 0.92 11.31
N LEU A 228 3.59 1.40 10.15
CA LEU A 228 4.98 1.80 9.92
C LEU A 228 5.39 2.98 10.80
N SER A 229 4.45 3.89 11.13
CA SER A 229 4.66 4.97 12.10
C SER A 229 4.93 4.40 13.51
N VAL A 230 4.13 3.42 13.96
CA VAL A 230 4.35 2.69 15.22
C VAL A 230 5.76 2.11 15.26
N LEU A 231 6.16 1.38 14.23
CA LEU A 231 7.50 0.78 14.16
C LEU A 231 8.60 1.84 14.25
N CYS A 232 8.48 2.95 13.51
CA CYS A 232 9.47 4.02 13.56
C CYS A 232 9.55 4.67 14.95
N HIS A 233 8.42 4.91 15.61
CA HIS A 233 8.39 5.50 16.96
C HIS A 233 8.92 4.54 18.02
N TYR A 234 8.64 3.24 17.89
CA TYR A 234 9.17 2.17 18.72
C TYR A 234 10.70 2.15 18.67
N HIS A 235 11.29 2.07 17.46
CA HIS A 235 12.75 2.07 17.28
C HIS A 235 13.44 3.38 17.66
N LEU A 236 12.69 4.49 17.76
CA LEU A 236 13.17 5.77 18.28
C LEU A 236 12.96 5.92 19.80
N ASN A 237 12.45 4.89 20.49
CA ASN A 237 12.08 4.91 21.91
C ASN A 237 11.10 6.04 22.29
N ASN A 238 10.22 6.45 21.37
CA ASN A 238 9.21 7.47 21.63
C ASN A 238 7.86 6.83 21.99
N VAL A 239 7.75 6.42 23.24
CA VAL A 239 6.59 5.68 23.78
C VAL A 239 5.27 6.42 23.54
N ARG A 240 5.23 7.74 23.78
CA ARG A 240 4.02 8.55 23.61
C ARG A 240 3.53 8.56 22.16
N GLN A 241 4.41 8.87 21.21
CA GLN A 241 4.05 8.90 19.79
C GLN A 241 3.74 7.50 19.23
N CYS A 242 4.32 6.47 19.83
CA CYS A 242 3.98 5.08 19.54
C CYS A 242 2.53 4.77 19.95
N GLN A 243 2.11 5.17 21.15
CA GLN A 243 0.71 5.03 21.61
C GLN A 243 -0.26 5.81 20.73
N ASP A 244 0.08 7.06 20.40
CA ASP A 244 -0.75 7.89 19.50
C ASP A 244 -0.94 7.19 18.14
N SER A 245 0.15 6.66 17.56
CA SER A 245 0.08 5.92 16.28
C SER A 245 -0.71 4.61 16.36
N ILE A 246 -0.68 3.91 17.51
CA ILE A 246 -1.52 2.72 17.75
C ILE A 246 -3.00 3.12 17.82
N GLN A 247 -3.31 4.24 18.49
CA GLN A 247 -4.68 4.74 18.57
C GLN A 247 -5.21 5.18 17.20
N ASP A 248 -4.39 5.85 16.39
CA ASP A 248 -4.74 6.20 15.02
C ASP A 248 -4.98 4.95 14.15
N LEU A 249 -4.15 3.91 14.32
CA LEU A 249 -4.35 2.62 13.64
C LEU A 249 -5.70 1.97 14.02
N LYS A 250 -6.06 2.00 15.31
CA LYS A 250 -7.38 1.50 15.78
C LYS A 250 -8.52 2.29 15.15
N LEU A 251 -8.44 3.61 15.11
CA LEU A 251 -9.46 4.48 14.50
C LEU A 251 -9.63 4.18 13.02
N VAL A 252 -8.53 4.06 12.27
CA VAL A 252 -8.58 3.71 10.85
C VAL A 252 -9.24 2.36 10.60
N ILE A 253 -8.97 1.37 11.45
CA ILE A 253 -9.61 0.05 11.35
C ILE A 253 -11.11 0.14 11.65
N ALA A 254 -11.47 0.86 12.71
CA ALA A 254 -12.84 1.08 13.13
C ALA A 254 -13.69 1.81 12.09
N GLU A 255 -13.16 2.87 11.48
CA GLU A 255 -13.93 3.72 10.58
C GLU A 255 -13.97 3.20 9.15
N ARG A 256 -12.85 2.66 8.63
CA ARG A 256 -12.73 2.36 7.19
C ARG A 256 -13.04 0.91 6.82
N TYR A 257 -12.67 -0.04 7.67
CA TYR A 257 -12.69 -1.45 7.29
C TYR A 257 -13.87 -2.22 7.90
N LEU A 258 -14.39 -1.78 9.05
CA LEU A 258 -15.62 -2.35 9.63
C LEU A 258 -16.87 -2.03 8.81
N MET A 259 -16.94 -0.85 8.18
CA MET A 259 -18.13 -0.44 7.41
C MET A 259 -18.24 -1.10 6.03
N SER A 260 -17.15 -1.66 5.51
CA SER A 260 -17.06 -1.99 4.09
C SER A 260 -17.20 -3.49 3.78
N GLY A 261 -17.31 -4.36 4.80
CA GLY A 261 -17.33 -5.82 4.60
C GLY A 261 -16.11 -6.31 3.82
N VAL A 262 -15.01 -5.54 3.85
CA VAL A 262 -13.89 -5.70 2.95
C VAL A 262 -13.02 -6.87 3.41
N ARG A 263 -12.67 -7.73 2.46
CA ARG A 263 -11.81 -8.91 2.63
C ARG A 263 -10.46 -8.62 3.32
N PHE A 264 -10.01 -7.37 3.31
CA PHE A 264 -8.70 -6.94 3.81
C PHE A 264 -8.69 -6.42 5.26
N THR A 265 -9.83 -6.51 5.94
CA THR A 265 -9.95 -6.12 7.36
C THR A 265 -9.10 -7.04 8.26
N ALA A 266 -8.92 -8.31 7.87
CA ALA A 266 -8.09 -9.27 8.59
C ALA A 266 -6.61 -8.83 8.66
N GLU A 267 -6.01 -8.43 7.54
CA GLU A 267 -4.63 -7.97 7.49
C GLU A 267 -4.42 -6.73 8.36
N ALA A 268 -5.40 -5.81 8.41
CA ALA A 268 -5.31 -4.62 9.26
C ALA A 268 -5.35 -4.97 10.76
N TYR A 269 -6.22 -5.91 11.16
CA TYR A 269 -6.23 -6.42 12.54
C TYR A 269 -4.94 -7.17 12.89
N THR A 270 -4.36 -7.91 11.95
CA THR A 270 -3.04 -8.53 12.12
C THR A 270 -1.97 -7.48 12.39
N LEU A 271 -1.94 -6.37 11.63
CA LEU A 271 -1.01 -5.26 11.90
C LEU A 271 -1.21 -4.66 13.29
N LEU A 272 -2.46 -4.46 13.71
CA LEU A 272 -2.78 -3.96 15.04
C LEU A 272 -2.30 -4.91 16.13
N GLY A 273 -2.50 -6.22 15.96
CA GLY A 273 -2.00 -7.24 16.89
C GLY A 273 -0.49 -7.20 17.04
N ILE A 274 0.25 -7.09 15.92
CA ILE A 274 1.71 -6.96 15.93
C ILE A 274 2.13 -5.68 16.67
N ALA A 275 1.48 -4.54 16.38
CA ALA A 275 1.77 -3.26 17.02
C ALA A 275 1.56 -3.30 18.54
N LEU A 276 0.45 -3.89 19.00
CA LEU A 276 0.13 -4.04 20.42
C LEU A 276 1.11 -5.00 21.12
N GLN A 277 1.49 -6.09 20.47
CA GLN A 277 2.47 -7.04 20.99
C GLN A 277 3.84 -6.39 21.18
N LEU A 278 4.31 -5.61 20.19
CA LEU A 278 5.56 -4.85 20.29
C LEU A 278 5.53 -3.83 21.43
N PHE A 279 4.36 -3.23 21.67
CA PHE A 279 4.17 -2.28 22.77
C PHE A 279 4.04 -2.96 24.15
N GLY A 280 3.89 -4.30 24.19
CA GLY A 280 3.75 -5.08 25.43
C GLY A 280 2.30 -5.27 25.91
N ASP A 281 1.29 -4.82 25.15
CA ASP A 281 -0.13 -5.06 25.46
C ASP A 281 -0.59 -6.39 24.86
N ILE A 282 -0.17 -7.49 25.51
CA ILE A 282 -0.37 -8.86 25.03
C ILE A 282 -1.86 -9.23 24.93
N GLU A 283 -2.69 -8.80 25.89
CA GLU A 283 -4.11 -9.13 25.91
C GLU A 283 -4.87 -8.43 24.77
N SER A 284 -4.59 -7.15 24.52
CA SER A 284 -5.20 -6.46 23.38
C SER A 284 -4.67 -7.01 22.04
N ALA A 285 -3.39 -7.39 21.97
CA ALA A 285 -2.82 -8.03 20.80
C ALA A 285 -3.54 -9.35 20.48
N ARG A 286 -3.76 -10.19 21.50
CA ARG A 286 -4.52 -11.44 21.40
C ARG A 286 -5.93 -11.20 20.85
N LYS A 287 -6.64 -10.20 21.36
CA LYS A 287 -7.98 -9.84 20.86
C LYS A 287 -7.95 -9.42 19.39
N ALA A 288 -6.99 -8.59 18.98
CA ALA A 288 -6.85 -8.18 17.59
C ALA A 288 -6.53 -9.36 16.66
N PHE A 289 -5.68 -10.30 17.09
CA PHE A 289 -5.40 -11.52 16.33
C PHE A 289 -6.64 -12.42 16.19
N LEU A 290 -7.44 -12.58 17.25
CA LEU A 290 -8.71 -13.31 17.18
C LEU A 290 -9.70 -12.65 16.21
N GLN A 291 -9.83 -11.32 16.24
CA GLN A 291 -10.66 -10.58 15.28
C GLN A 291 -10.20 -10.78 13.84
N SER A 292 -8.89 -10.86 13.59
CA SER A 292 -8.36 -11.19 12.26
C SER A 292 -8.78 -12.60 11.81
N LEU A 293 -8.74 -13.59 12.71
CA LEU A 293 -9.15 -14.97 12.43
C LEU A 293 -10.65 -15.11 12.19
N ASP A 294 -11.47 -14.41 12.96
CA ASP A 294 -12.93 -14.40 12.78
C ASP A 294 -13.33 -13.88 11.39
N ILE A 295 -12.58 -12.90 10.87
CA ILE A 295 -12.80 -12.33 9.54
C ILE A 295 -12.28 -13.25 8.43
N SER A 296 -11.12 -13.87 8.63
CA SER A 296 -10.52 -14.80 7.67
C SER A 296 -10.06 -16.07 8.38
N PRO A 297 -10.95 -17.08 8.49
CA PRO A 297 -10.67 -18.32 9.22
C PRO A 297 -9.74 -19.27 8.46
N ASP A 298 -9.31 -18.92 7.25
CA ASP A 298 -8.32 -19.69 6.50
C ASP A 298 -6.96 -19.60 7.19
N GLU A 299 -6.71 -20.55 8.11
CA GLU A 299 -5.48 -20.67 8.90
C GLU A 299 -4.22 -20.69 8.03
N SER A 300 -4.33 -21.19 6.78
CA SER A 300 -3.19 -21.23 5.86
C SER A 300 -2.72 -19.85 5.42
N ARG A 301 -3.61 -18.86 5.51
CA ARG A 301 -3.37 -17.46 5.15
C ARG A 301 -3.24 -16.56 6.37
N ASN A 302 -3.77 -16.97 7.52
CA ASN A 302 -3.80 -16.12 8.69
C ASN A 302 -2.60 -16.32 9.61
N SER A 303 -1.68 -15.36 9.63
CA SER A 303 -0.51 -15.40 10.52
C SER A 303 -0.88 -15.17 11.99
N ALA A 304 -2.06 -14.62 12.25
CA ALA A 304 -2.54 -14.37 13.60
C ALA A 304 -2.59 -15.68 14.41
N ALA A 305 -3.00 -16.79 13.81
CA ALA A 305 -3.08 -18.10 14.46
C ALA A 305 -1.75 -18.54 15.09
N LYS A 306 -0.63 -18.30 14.39
CA LYS A 306 0.70 -18.72 14.84
C LYS A 306 1.27 -17.86 15.97
N ARG A 307 0.81 -16.63 16.14
CA ARG A 307 1.23 -15.76 17.25
C ARG A 307 0.37 -15.92 18.50
N LEU A 308 -0.74 -16.65 18.40
CA LEU A 308 -1.62 -16.99 19.52
C LEU A 308 -1.18 -18.26 20.27
N LEU A 309 -0.37 -19.10 19.63
CA LEU A 309 0.23 -20.31 20.18
C LEU A 309 1.60 -20.00 20.79
#